data_AF-A0A7V6NP54-F1
#
_entry.id   AF-A0A7V6NP54-F1
#
_cell.length_a   1.000
_cell.length_b   1.000
_cell.length_c   1.000
_cell.angle_alpha   90.00
_cell.angle_beta   90.00
_cell.angle_gamma   90.00
#
_symmetry.space_group_name_H-M   'P 1'
#
loop_
_entity.id
_entity.type
_entity.pdbx_description
1 polymer ?
#
loop_
_entity_poly.entity_id
_entity_poly.type
_entity_poly.pdbx_seq_one_letter_code
_entity_poly.pdbx_strand_id
1 'polypeptide(L)'
;MMKNRKSYIVFLAVVIVLVVVLFISNNSMSQEEKIVESFYPGSKDIELVKYISDDMYISLNFPAVKRAYEIDGKVKAFVSSCVGYNGPIDVLVAIDSDSDELIGIQILQHEETPDYAEHIEKDWFLERFMNIAVDKYLNLVVLEKEDPHDIIQVTGATISSQAVVNAVNAAIGAYQYLNNGVEMASVPDVVPQEMWSKETNSFAINWDDGSMRIDVERIKEYKQIEMDVVLINTTGTETEMRVKGPTLRDVLEEEGLDLSDFAGIGVTGRDGYYTLIDKEKLESGDVILAWEIDGKPIKEEEKPIRLVVPKELGPYWVKMVSNIDLYSEISPKDIDKVHIFEPLTEDIEPYYYEYYGSKDKAIEVGKILRKFDVVDEKGFFTMAAVDGLIKNETISLVKQRYYIKVEGDNAPMNISPNFKLGMNVKHMTHFSTTKDAVIFPEMMAEVVRTKDIGGKEGMLLEDVLLTAGMRWNKENSFIAVSTDERAAELISDEILQCYLVQNEDSVSLYKENEEILNNLLRIEKR
;
A
#
# COMPACT_ATOMS: atom_id res chain seq x y z
N MET A 1 45.55 50.37 35.18
CA MET A 1 44.70 49.23 35.56
C MET A 1 43.25 49.49 35.13
N MET A 2 42.95 49.56 33.82
CA MET A 2 41.58 49.84 33.32
C MET A 2 41.32 49.42 31.86
N LYS A 3 42.25 48.69 31.21
CA LYS A 3 42.11 48.32 29.78
C LYS A 3 41.40 46.98 29.55
N ASN A 4 41.30 46.13 30.57
CA ASN A 4 40.73 44.78 30.43
C ASN A 4 39.25 44.67 30.85
N ARG A 5 38.67 45.69 31.50
CA ARG A 5 37.26 45.64 31.93
C ARG A 5 36.27 45.56 30.77
N LYS A 6 36.56 46.25 29.64
CA LYS A 6 35.70 46.20 28.44
C LYS A 6 35.73 44.82 27.78
N SER A 7 36.90 44.19 27.68
CA SER A 7 37.03 42.84 27.11
C SER A 7 36.33 41.78 27.96
N TYR A 8 36.35 41.92 29.29
CA TYR A 8 35.60 41.02 30.19
C TYR A 8 34.09 41.19 30.06
N ILE A 9 33.59 42.41 29.93
CA ILE A 9 32.14 42.66 29.74
C ILE A 9 31.66 42.12 28.40
N VAL A 10 32.45 42.29 27.33
CA VAL A 10 32.13 41.73 26.00
C VAL A 10 32.15 40.21 26.04
N PHE A 11 33.14 39.59 26.68
CA PHE A 11 33.20 38.14 26.84
C PHE A 11 32.00 37.58 27.63
N LEU A 12 31.63 38.24 28.75
CA LEU A 12 30.47 37.83 29.53
C LEU A 12 29.16 37.96 28.74
N ALA A 13 29.01 39.03 27.95
CA ALA A 13 27.84 39.21 27.09
C ALA A 13 27.77 38.14 26.00
N VAL A 14 28.90 37.76 25.39
CA VAL A 14 28.97 36.67 24.39
C VAL A 14 28.63 35.32 25.02
N VAL A 15 29.09 35.04 26.23
CA VAL A 15 28.73 33.81 26.97
C VAL A 15 27.24 33.80 27.31
N ILE A 16 26.65 34.92 27.74
CA ILE A 16 25.21 35.00 28.01
C ILE A 16 24.42 34.79 26.72
N VAL A 17 24.82 35.39 25.60
CA VAL A 17 24.17 35.18 24.29
C VAL A 17 24.32 33.72 23.85
N LEU A 18 25.48 33.10 24.03
CA LEU A 18 25.68 31.68 23.74
C LEU A 18 24.82 30.78 24.61
N VAL A 19 24.69 31.08 25.91
CA VAL A 19 23.81 30.34 26.82
C VAL A 19 22.35 30.53 26.43
N VAL A 20 21.93 31.74 26.06
CA VAL A 20 20.57 32.02 25.59
C VAL A 20 20.29 31.35 24.25
N VAL A 21 21.25 31.35 23.31
CA VAL A 21 21.12 30.66 22.02
C VAL A 21 21.11 29.15 22.21
N LEU A 22 21.95 28.60 23.09
CA LEU A 22 21.92 27.18 23.45
C LEU A 22 20.61 26.82 24.17
N PHE A 23 20.09 27.68 25.02
CA PHE A 23 18.81 27.48 25.71
C PHE A 23 17.64 27.53 24.72
N ILE A 24 17.62 28.47 23.77
CA ILE A 24 16.63 28.55 22.69
C ILE A 24 16.76 27.36 21.73
N SER A 25 17.98 26.90 21.45
CA SER A 25 18.23 25.76 20.54
C SER A 25 17.96 24.40 21.19
N ASN A 26 18.04 24.29 22.52
CA ASN A 26 17.62 23.09 23.26
C ASN A 26 16.11 23.03 23.50
N ASN A 27 15.38 24.12 23.21
CA ASN A 27 13.94 24.21 23.42
C ASN A 27 13.14 23.95 22.13
N SER A 28 13.72 23.24 21.16
CA SER A 28 12.94 22.71 20.03
C SER A 28 12.09 21.55 20.54
N MET A 29 10.84 21.88 20.84
CA MET A 29 9.78 20.94 21.21
C MET A 29 9.73 19.77 20.23
N SER A 30 9.68 18.55 20.77
CA SER A 30 9.55 17.34 19.95
C SER A 30 8.26 17.38 19.13
N GLN A 31 8.19 16.62 18.03
CA GLN A 31 6.96 16.57 17.22
C GLN A 31 5.78 16.01 18.04
N GLU A 32 6.05 15.08 18.97
CA GLU A 32 5.05 14.53 19.89
C GLU A 32 4.52 15.59 20.87
N GLU A 33 5.39 16.38 21.50
CA GLU A 33 4.97 17.47 22.40
C GLU A 33 4.11 18.53 21.68
N LYS A 34 4.38 18.82 20.40
CA LYS A 34 3.51 19.70 19.60
C LYS A 34 2.12 19.13 19.39
N ILE A 35 2.03 17.82 19.24
CA ILE A 35 0.74 17.15 19.13
C ILE A 35 0.04 17.20 20.49
N VAL A 36 0.73 16.94 21.59
CA VAL A 36 0.16 17.11 22.95
C VAL A 36 -0.36 18.54 23.14
N GLU A 37 0.42 19.56 22.77
CA GLU A 37 0.00 20.97 22.88
C GLU A 37 -1.28 21.28 22.08
N SER A 38 -1.50 20.62 20.93
CA SER A 38 -2.71 20.85 20.12
C SER A 38 -4.00 20.39 20.81
N PHE A 39 -3.92 19.36 21.68
CA PHE A 39 -5.04 18.89 22.50
C PHE A 39 -5.28 19.75 23.75
N TYR A 40 -4.30 20.53 24.20
CA TYR A 40 -4.39 21.38 25.40
C TYR A 40 -4.09 22.86 25.07
N PRO A 41 -4.89 23.53 24.22
CA PRO A 41 -4.63 24.91 23.85
C PRO A 41 -4.71 25.82 25.08
N GLY A 42 -3.57 26.43 25.43
CA GLY A 42 -3.47 27.33 26.58
C GLY A 42 -2.90 26.71 27.86
N SER A 43 -2.42 25.47 27.81
CA SER A 43 -1.58 24.90 28.88
C SER A 43 -0.33 25.77 29.09
N LYS A 44 0.08 25.94 30.34
CA LYS A 44 1.27 26.74 30.69
C LYS A 44 2.51 25.88 30.77
N ASP A 45 2.34 24.62 31.13
CA ASP A 45 3.42 23.68 31.36
C ASP A 45 3.06 22.30 30.81
N ILE A 46 3.97 21.73 30.02
CA ILE A 46 3.88 20.38 29.46
C ILE A 46 5.22 19.71 29.72
N GLU A 47 5.23 18.68 30.57
CA GLU A 47 6.44 17.94 30.92
C GLU A 47 6.26 16.45 30.65
N LEU A 48 7.24 15.83 30.00
CA LEU A 48 7.30 14.37 29.85
C LEU A 48 7.56 13.71 31.21
N VAL A 49 6.66 12.83 31.63
CA VAL A 49 6.83 12.03 32.85
C VAL A 49 7.93 10.99 32.62
N LYS A 50 9.07 11.19 33.27
CA LYS A 50 10.20 10.28 33.16
C LYS A 50 9.88 8.95 33.86
N TYR A 51 10.24 7.84 33.21
CA TYR A 51 10.16 6.49 33.79
C TYR A 51 8.73 6.02 34.11
N ILE A 52 7.72 6.49 33.36
CA ILE A 52 6.35 5.99 33.54
C ILE A 52 6.24 4.47 33.31
N SER A 53 7.05 3.95 32.37
CA SER A 53 7.20 2.52 32.10
C SER A 53 7.82 1.73 33.25
N ASP A 54 8.46 2.41 34.21
CA ASP A 54 9.13 1.79 35.36
C ASP A 54 8.19 1.76 36.59
N ASP A 55 7.03 2.40 36.53
CA ASP A 55 5.98 2.23 37.53
C ASP A 55 5.52 0.76 37.53
N MET A 56 5.64 0.11 38.70
CA MET A 56 5.40 -1.33 38.81
C MET A 56 3.93 -1.71 38.57
N TYR A 57 2.99 -0.84 38.92
CA TYR A 57 1.58 -1.12 38.69
C TYR A 57 1.23 -0.92 37.21
N ILE A 58 1.68 0.17 36.60
CA ILE A 58 1.44 0.46 35.18
C ILE A 58 2.10 -0.59 34.29
N SER A 59 3.38 -0.92 34.52
CA SER A 59 4.09 -1.90 33.71
C SER A 59 3.49 -3.32 33.74
N LEU A 60 2.91 -3.72 34.88
CA LEU A 60 2.27 -5.03 35.02
C LEU A 60 0.84 -5.06 34.45
N ASN A 61 0.07 -3.99 34.61
CA ASN A 61 -1.36 -4.00 34.26
C ASN A 61 -1.67 -3.33 32.92
N PHE A 62 -0.86 -2.34 32.51
CA PHE A 62 -1.04 -1.54 31.30
C PHE A 62 0.27 -1.45 30.49
N PRO A 63 0.86 -2.59 30.08
CA PRO A 63 2.16 -2.63 29.40
C PRO A 63 2.21 -1.85 28.07
N ALA A 64 1.06 -1.50 27.51
CA ALA A 64 0.96 -0.66 26.31
C ALA A 64 1.43 0.78 26.57
N VAL A 65 1.28 1.32 27.79
CA VAL A 65 1.64 2.72 28.11
C VAL A 65 3.16 2.89 28.05
N LYS A 66 3.64 3.61 27.04
CA LYS A 66 5.08 3.83 26.82
C LYS A 66 5.54 5.19 27.36
N ARG A 67 4.70 6.21 27.22
CA ARG A 67 5.01 7.59 27.62
C ARG A 67 3.78 8.24 28.23
N ALA A 68 3.98 9.23 29.08
CA ALA A 68 2.93 10.05 29.66
C ALA A 68 3.41 11.49 29.84
N TYR A 69 2.49 12.43 29.78
CA TYR A 69 2.75 13.85 29.89
C TYR A 69 1.95 14.42 31.05
N GLU A 70 2.66 15.19 31.88
CA GLU A 70 2.08 16.04 32.91
C GLU A 70 1.79 17.40 32.28
N ILE A 71 0.53 17.83 32.32
CA ILE A 71 0.08 19.11 31.77
C ILE A 71 -0.61 19.89 32.88
N ASP A 72 -0.03 21.04 33.24
CA ASP A 72 -0.47 21.89 34.35
C ASP A 72 -0.64 21.13 35.69
N GLY A 73 0.29 20.22 35.99
CA GLY A 73 0.34 19.50 37.28
C GLY A 73 -0.48 18.22 37.38
N LYS A 74 -1.06 17.74 36.26
CA LYS A 74 -1.78 16.45 36.19
C LYS A 74 -1.31 15.63 35.00
N VAL A 75 -1.15 14.32 35.18
CA VAL A 75 -0.77 13.40 34.11
C VAL A 75 -2.00 13.07 33.28
N LYS A 76 -2.17 13.71 32.13
CA LYS A 76 -3.44 13.67 31.38
C LYS A 76 -3.31 13.36 29.89
N ALA A 77 -2.10 13.19 29.38
CA ALA A 77 -1.87 12.62 28.05
C ALA A 77 -0.91 11.44 28.09
N PHE A 78 -1.17 10.43 27.25
CA PHE A 78 -0.46 9.16 27.25
C PHE A 78 -0.16 8.74 25.82
N VAL A 79 1.01 8.14 25.60
CA VAL A 79 1.28 7.38 24.38
C VAL A 79 1.29 5.90 24.71
N SER A 80 0.35 5.19 24.13
CA SER A 80 0.17 3.75 24.27
C SER A 80 0.46 3.06 22.95
N SER A 81 1.19 1.94 22.99
CA SER A 81 1.52 1.12 21.82
C SER A 81 0.94 -0.26 21.97
N CYS A 82 0.03 -0.63 21.07
CA CYS A 82 -0.59 -1.96 21.02
C CYS A 82 -0.32 -2.61 19.66
N VAL A 83 -0.19 -3.93 19.64
CA VAL A 83 0.03 -4.71 18.42
C VAL A 83 -1.29 -4.90 17.68
N GLY A 84 -1.40 -4.23 16.53
CA GLY A 84 -2.45 -4.40 15.52
C GLY A 84 -2.19 -5.60 14.61
N TYR A 85 -2.78 -5.59 13.42
CA TYR A 85 -2.77 -6.72 12.49
C TYR A 85 -1.38 -7.01 11.93
N ASN A 86 -0.66 -6.00 11.45
CA ASN A 86 0.71 -6.17 10.96
C ASN A 86 1.80 -5.94 12.01
N GLY A 87 1.52 -5.09 13.00
CA GLY A 87 2.53 -4.65 13.96
C GLY A 87 2.01 -3.56 14.89
N PRO A 88 2.90 -2.89 15.64
CA PRO A 88 2.51 -1.89 16.64
C PRO A 88 1.77 -0.69 16.03
N ILE A 89 0.84 -0.15 16.80
CA ILE A 89 0.13 1.11 16.56
C ILE A 89 0.34 1.99 17.79
N ASP A 90 1.03 3.11 17.60
CA ASP A 90 1.31 4.11 18.63
C ASP A 90 0.18 5.16 18.62
N VAL A 91 -0.54 5.25 19.72
CA VAL A 91 -1.70 6.13 19.89
C VAL A 91 -1.42 7.14 21.00
N LEU A 92 -1.50 8.43 20.67
CA LEU A 92 -1.61 9.49 21.66
C LEU A 92 -3.06 9.59 22.13
N VAL A 93 -3.26 9.61 23.44
CA VAL A 93 -4.56 9.70 24.09
C VAL A 93 -4.55 10.93 24.99
N ALA A 94 -5.50 11.85 24.76
CA ALA A 94 -5.65 13.06 25.54
C ALA A 94 -6.94 13.01 26.38
N ILE A 95 -6.79 13.25 27.68
CA ILE A 95 -7.88 13.22 28.67
C ILE A 95 -8.04 14.62 29.28
N ASP A 96 -9.28 15.06 29.44
CA ASP A 96 -9.62 16.25 30.20
C ASP A 96 -9.76 15.88 31.68
N SER A 97 -8.90 16.49 32.49
CA SER A 97 -8.83 16.24 33.92
C SER A 97 -9.87 16.98 34.77
N ASP A 98 -10.67 17.85 34.15
CA ASP A 98 -11.76 18.57 34.82
C ASP A 98 -13.10 17.84 34.64
N SER A 99 -13.33 17.27 33.47
CA SER A 99 -14.55 16.49 33.15
C SER A 99 -14.39 14.98 33.31
N ASP A 100 -13.15 14.46 33.41
CA ASP A 100 -12.84 13.03 33.31
C ASP A 100 -13.39 12.41 32.01
N GLU A 101 -13.19 13.10 30.89
CA GLU A 101 -13.60 12.66 29.55
C GLU A 101 -12.40 12.64 28.58
N LEU A 102 -12.47 11.78 27.57
CA LEU A 102 -11.53 11.80 26.46
C LEU A 102 -11.71 13.07 25.63
N ILE A 103 -10.63 13.84 25.45
CA ILE A 103 -10.59 14.95 24.49
C ILE A 103 -10.52 14.39 23.07
N GLY A 104 -9.73 13.34 22.89
CA GLY A 104 -9.56 12.65 21.61
C GLY A 104 -8.28 11.81 21.59
N ILE A 105 -8.02 11.24 20.42
CA ILE A 105 -6.84 10.43 20.16
C ILE A 105 -6.16 10.86 18.86
N GLN A 106 -4.90 10.52 18.70
CA GLN A 106 -4.18 10.64 17.44
C GLN A 106 -3.26 9.45 17.23
N ILE A 107 -3.30 8.87 16.03
CA ILE A 107 -2.31 7.87 15.60
C ILE A 107 -1.00 8.60 15.31
N LEU A 108 0.09 8.19 15.98
CA LEU A 108 1.42 8.77 15.79
C LEU A 108 2.24 7.98 14.77
N GLN A 109 2.18 6.66 14.85
CA GLN A 109 2.90 5.72 13.99
C GLN A 109 2.18 4.37 13.98
N HIS A 110 2.25 3.65 12.87
CA HIS A 110 1.78 2.27 12.78
C HIS A 110 2.62 1.45 11.80
N GLU A 111 2.51 0.13 11.89
CA GLU A 111 3.00 -0.82 10.87
C GLU A 111 1.89 -1.45 10.02
N GLU A 112 0.65 -0.94 10.14
CA GLU A 112 -0.51 -1.41 9.36
C GLU A 112 -0.38 -1.26 7.84
N THR A 113 -1.13 -2.11 7.11
CA THR A 113 -1.26 -2.04 5.65
C THR A 113 -1.91 -0.70 5.25
N PRO A 114 -1.52 -0.05 4.13
CA PRO A 114 -2.13 1.21 3.70
C PRO A 114 -3.66 1.23 3.70
N ASP A 115 -4.29 0.13 3.26
CA ASP A 115 -5.76 0.04 3.19
C ASP A 115 -6.41 0.07 4.59
N TYR A 116 -5.79 -0.56 5.60
CA TYR A 116 -6.30 -0.52 6.99
C TYR A 116 -5.91 0.78 7.70
N ALA A 117 -4.68 1.24 7.48
CA ALA A 117 -4.14 2.48 8.01
C ALA A 117 -4.99 3.67 7.61
N GLU A 118 -5.37 3.76 6.33
CA GLU A 118 -6.19 4.84 5.82
C GLU A 118 -7.48 4.97 6.63
N HIS A 119 -8.08 3.87 7.08
CA HIS A 119 -9.35 3.95 7.80
C HIS A 119 -9.19 4.32 9.28
N ILE A 120 -8.17 3.78 9.97
CA ILE A 120 -7.95 4.08 11.40
C ILE A 120 -7.37 5.48 11.65
N GLU A 121 -6.81 6.13 10.62
CA GLU A 121 -6.27 7.49 10.72
C GLU A 121 -7.28 8.59 10.38
N LYS A 122 -8.49 8.25 9.89
CA LYS A 122 -9.46 9.27 9.44
C LYS A 122 -10.24 9.84 10.61
N ASP A 123 -10.57 11.13 10.47
CA ASP A 123 -11.37 11.89 11.43
C ASP A 123 -12.64 11.14 11.86
N TRP A 124 -13.38 10.54 10.91
CA TRP A 124 -14.63 9.82 11.23
C TRP A 124 -14.46 8.66 12.25
N PHE A 125 -13.27 8.06 12.32
CA PHE A 125 -12.95 7.02 13.29
C PHE A 125 -12.37 7.63 14.57
N LEU A 126 -11.41 8.55 14.45
CA LEU A 126 -10.76 9.21 15.60
C LEU A 126 -11.75 10.03 16.45
N GLU A 127 -12.70 10.70 15.81
CA GLU A 127 -13.75 11.49 16.48
C GLU A 127 -14.69 10.63 17.34
N ARG A 128 -14.72 9.31 17.12
CA ARG A 128 -15.53 8.37 17.95
C ARG A 128 -15.04 8.29 19.38
N PHE A 129 -13.81 8.73 19.66
CA PHE A 129 -13.20 8.70 20.98
C PHE A 129 -13.40 10.00 21.76
N MET A 130 -14.05 11.02 21.20
CA MET A 130 -14.23 12.32 21.88
C MET A 130 -15.43 12.34 22.82
N ASN A 131 -15.32 13.07 23.93
CA ASN A 131 -16.38 13.30 24.93
C ASN A 131 -16.96 11.99 25.50
N ILE A 132 -16.10 10.99 25.70
CA ILE A 132 -16.46 9.74 26.37
C ILE A 132 -15.86 9.77 27.77
N ALA A 133 -16.68 9.54 28.79
CA ALA A 133 -16.24 9.43 30.17
C ALA A 133 -15.22 8.30 30.33
N VAL A 134 -14.16 8.56 31.10
CA VAL A 134 -13.10 7.58 31.36
C VAL A 134 -13.35 6.77 32.65
N ASP A 135 -14.59 6.74 33.15
CA ASP A 135 -15.00 5.98 34.35
C ASP A 135 -15.07 4.47 34.09
N LYS A 136 -15.08 4.06 32.81
CA LYS A 136 -15.06 2.67 32.35
C LYS A 136 -14.18 2.50 31.12
N TYR A 137 -13.92 1.25 30.77
CA TYR A 137 -13.28 0.92 29.50
C TYR A 137 -14.25 1.00 28.34
N LEU A 138 -13.68 1.34 27.18
CA LEU A 138 -14.32 1.34 25.88
C LEU A 138 -14.50 -0.09 25.36
N ASN A 139 -15.59 -0.33 24.65
CA ASN A 139 -15.86 -1.62 24.00
C ASN A 139 -15.84 -1.46 22.48
N LEU A 140 -15.25 -2.41 21.77
CA LEU A 140 -15.34 -2.44 20.32
C LEU A 140 -16.63 -3.17 19.90
N VAL A 141 -17.44 -2.53 19.04
CA VAL A 141 -18.70 -3.08 18.51
C VAL A 141 -18.71 -3.05 16.99
N VAL A 142 -19.54 -3.88 16.35
CA VAL A 142 -19.46 -4.10 14.89
C VAL A 142 -20.21 -3.04 14.08
N LEU A 143 -21.50 -2.82 14.38
CA LEU A 143 -22.38 -2.02 13.51
C LEU A 143 -23.03 -0.85 14.22
N GLU A 144 -23.38 -1.01 15.49
CA GLU A 144 -24.22 -0.04 16.19
C GLU A 144 -23.81 0.11 17.66
N LYS A 145 -24.02 1.33 18.16
CA LYS A 145 -23.66 1.75 19.51
C LYS A 145 -24.82 1.47 20.45
N GLU A 146 -24.63 0.64 21.46
CA GLU A 146 -25.64 0.37 22.49
C GLU A 146 -25.32 1.09 23.81
N ASP A 147 -24.04 1.28 24.10
CA ASP A 147 -23.52 1.98 25.28
C ASP A 147 -22.69 3.23 24.88
N PRO A 148 -22.70 4.33 25.67
CA PRO A 148 -21.81 5.48 25.46
C PRO A 148 -20.31 5.16 25.30
N HIS A 149 -19.82 4.05 25.86
CA HIS A 149 -18.42 3.61 25.77
C HIS A 149 -18.14 2.72 24.56
N ASP A 150 -19.16 2.41 23.75
CA ASP A 150 -18.99 1.60 22.55
C ASP A 150 -18.36 2.43 21.43
N ILE A 151 -17.33 1.84 20.82
CA ILE A 151 -16.62 2.31 19.63
C ILE A 151 -16.95 1.33 18.51
N ILE A 152 -17.66 1.83 17.50
CA ILE A 152 -17.91 1.03 16.30
C ILE A 152 -16.56 0.81 15.58
N GLN A 153 -16.28 -0.42 15.18
CA GLN A 153 -15.05 -0.77 14.48
C GLN A 153 -14.99 -0.21 13.06
N VAL A 154 -13.79 -0.27 12.48
CA VAL A 154 -13.61 -0.12 11.04
C VAL A 154 -13.90 -1.47 10.36
N THR A 155 -14.78 -1.48 9.38
CA THR A 155 -15.07 -2.67 8.58
C THR A 155 -13.81 -3.17 7.86
N GLY A 156 -13.51 -4.46 8.00
CA GLY A 156 -12.30 -5.05 7.43
C GLY A 156 -11.03 -4.88 8.28
N ALA A 157 -11.01 -3.98 9.28
CA ALA A 157 -9.85 -3.73 10.13
C ALA A 157 -10.14 -3.97 11.62
N THR A 158 -10.73 -5.13 11.95
CA THR A 158 -11.15 -5.48 13.33
C THR A 158 -9.98 -5.50 14.31
N ILE A 159 -8.86 -6.16 13.94
CA ILE A 159 -7.68 -6.28 14.81
C ILE A 159 -7.05 -4.91 15.04
N SER A 160 -6.89 -4.11 13.98
CA SER A 160 -6.36 -2.74 14.06
C SER A 160 -7.25 -1.85 14.93
N SER A 161 -8.57 -1.91 14.73
CA SER A 161 -9.55 -1.18 15.55
C SER A 161 -9.46 -1.57 17.02
N GLN A 162 -9.35 -2.88 17.30
CA GLN A 162 -9.22 -3.38 18.67
C GLN A 162 -7.90 -2.97 19.32
N ALA A 163 -6.81 -2.95 18.57
CA ALA A 163 -5.52 -2.49 19.07
C ALA A 163 -5.57 -1.00 19.48
N VAL A 164 -6.22 -0.14 18.69
CA VAL A 164 -6.46 1.26 19.06
C VAL A 164 -7.31 1.34 20.34
N VAL A 165 -8.43 0.62 20.42
CA VAL A 165 -9.28 0.59 21.64
C VAL A 165 -8.50 0.11 22.86
N ASN A 166 -7.66 -0.92 22.73
CA ASN A 166 -6.80 -1.40 23.81
C ASN A 166 -5.77 -0.34 24.25
N ALA A 167 -5.17 0.39 23.30
CA ALA A 167 -4.22 1.45 23.59
C ALA A 167 -4.87 2.59 24.40
N VAL A 168 -6.12 2.95 24.03
CA VAL A 168 -6.93 3.93 24.76
C VAL A 168 -7.32 3.41 26.15
N ASN A 169 -7.78 2.16 26.27
CA ASN A 169 -8.12 1.57 27.56
C ASN A 169 -6.91 1.47 28.50
N ALA A 170 -5.72 1.17 27.98
CA ALA A 170 -4.49 1.18 28.77
C ALA A 170 -4.18 2.59 29.31
N ALA A 171 -4.38 3.64 28.50
CA ALA A 171 -4.23 5.03 28.93
C ALA A 171 -5.28 5.43 29.98
N ILE A 172 -6.55 5.02 29.80
CA ILE A 172 -7.62 5.23 30.79
C ILE A 172 -7.25 4.58 32.13
N GLY A 173 -6.78 3.34 32.11
CA GLY A 173 -6.35 2.62 33.32
C GLY A 173 -5.20 3.32 34.04
N ALA A 174 -4.19 3.78 33.30
CA ALA A 174 -3.07 4.53 33.87
C ALA A 174 -3.51 5.89 34.43
N TYR A 175 -4.37 6.62 33.72
CA TYR A 175 -4.95 7.89 34.17
C TYR A 175 -5.71 7.74 35.49
N GLN A 176 -6.57 6.73 35.57
CA GLN A 176 -7.38 6.46 36.76
C GLN A 176 -6.52 6.08 37.97
N TYR A 177 -5.46 5.30 37.75
CA TYR A 177 -4.50 4.97 38.80
C TYR A 177 -3.73 6.21 39.29
N LEU A 178 -3.17 7.02 38.37
CA LEU A 178 -2.30 8.14 38.71
C LEU A 178 -3.04 9.33 39.33
N ASN A 179 -4.20 9.70 38.79
CA ASN A 179 -4.91 10.91 39.18
C ASN A 179 -6.02 10.65 40.20
N ASN A 180 -6.63 9.46 40.15
CA ASN A 180 -7.82 9.13 40.96
C ASN A 180 -7.57 7.99 41.97
N GLY A 181 -6.41 7.32 41.91
CA GLY A 181 -6.08 6.21 42.79
C GLY A 181 -6.96 4.96 42.58
N VAL A 182 -7.57 4.82 41.40
CA VAL A 182 -8.46 3.71 41.07
C VAL A 182 -7.68 2.65 40.32
N GLU A 183 -7.64 1.44 40.88
CA GLU A 183 -7.07 0.27 40.23
C GLU A 183 -8.09 -0.37 39.27
N MET A 184 -7.78 -0.41 37.98
CA MET A 184 -8.62 -1.01 36.94
C MET A 184 -8.08 -2.38 36.50
N ALA A 185 -8.92 -3.16 35.79
CA ALA A 185 -8.51 -4.46 35.27
C ALA A 185 -7.40 -4.33 34.21
N SER A 186 -6.44 -5.26 34.19
CA SER A 186 -5.33 -5.21 33.24
C SER A 186 -5.78 -5.22 31.78
N VAL A 187 -5.09 -4.44 30.95
CA VAL A 187 -5.29 -4.34 29.50
C VAL A 187 -3.98 -4.77 28.82
N PRO A 188 -3.97 -5.88 28.06
CA PRO A 188 -2.78 -6.33 27.35
C PRO A 188 -2.44 -5.40 26.18
N ASP A 189 -1.17 -5.37 25.79
CA ASP A 189 -0.65 -4.64 24.63
C ASP A 189 -0.79 -5.41 23.31
N VAL A 190 -1.50 -6.54 23.33
CA VAL A 190 -1.79 -7.39 22.17
C VAL A 190 -3.27 -7.74 22.10
N VAL A 191 -3.81 -7.85 20.88
CA VAL A 191 -5.20 -8.28 20.68
C VAL A 191 -5.34 -9.78 21.03
N PRO A 192 -6.41 -10.20 21.74
CA PRO A 192 -6.66 -11.60 22.10
C PRO A 192 -6.56 -12.60 20.93
N GLN A 193 -5.88 -13.73 21.13
CA GLN A 193 -5.67 -14.76 20.10
C GLN A 193 -6.96 -15.30 19.46
N GLU A 194 -8.08 -15.26 20.18
CA GLU A 194 -9.39 -15.66 19.66
C GLU A 194 -9.87 -14.75 18.53
N MET A 195 -9.64 -13.44 18.64
CA MET A 195 -9.92 -12.48 17.57
C MET A 195 -9.01 -12.73 16.37
N TRP A 196 -7.72 -12.97 16.60
CA TRP A 196 -6.80 -13.36 15.54
C TRP A 196 -7.24 -14.65 14.84
N SER A 197 -7.73 -15.64 15.57
CA SER A 197 -8.19 -16.91 15.00
C SER A 197 -9.45 -16.73 14.15
N LYS A 198 -10.39 -15.89 14.61
CA LYS A 198 -11.58 -15.51 13.84
C LYS A 198 -11.21 -14.75 12.56
N GLU A 199 -10.29 -13.80 12.67
CA GLU A 199 -9.78 -13.04 11.53
C GLU A 199 -9.00 -13.92 10.56
N THR A 200 -8.15 -14.83 11.06
CA THR A 200 -7.36 -15.77 10.25
C THR A 200 -8.24 -16.80 9.52
N ASN A 201 -9.42 -17.10 10.06
CA ASN A 201 -10.42 -17.96 9.41
C ASN A 201 -11.49 -17.19 8.64
N SER A 202 -11.31 -15.89 8.36
CA SER A 202 -12.28 -15.13 7.56
C SER A 202 -11.61 -14.19 6.56
N PHE A 203 -12.39 -13.79 5.57
CA PHE A 203 -12.02 -12.82 4.55
C PHE A 203 -13.21 -11.92 4.25
N ALA A 204 -12.94 -10.76 3.66
CA ALA A 204 -13.95 -9.80 3.23
C ALA A 204 -14.23 -9.93 1.74
N ILE A 205 -15.47 -9.70 1.35
CA ILE A 205 -15.86 -9.41 -0.03
C ILE A 205 -16.44 -8.00 -0.02
N ASN A 206 -15.86 -7.09 -0.80
CA ASN A 206 -16.23 -5.67 -0.82
C ASN A 206 -16.77 -5.28 -2.20
N TRP A 207 -17.73 -4.35 -2.24
CA TRP A 207 -18.20 -3.69 -3.45
C TRP A 207 -18.47 -2.22 -3.14
N ASP A 208 -18.81 -1.41 -4.13
CA ASP A 208 -18.87 0.07 -3.99
C ASP A 208 -19.73 0.55 -2.80
N ASP A 209 -20.86 -0.10 -2.57
CA ASP A 209 -21.85 0.31 -1.55
C ASP A 209 -21.96 -0.66 -0.37
N GLY A 210 -21.02 -1.60 -0.22
CA GLY A 210 -21.11 -2.58 0.86
C GLY A 210 -19.95 -3.53 0.98
N SER A 211 -20.00 -4.32 2.03
CA SER A 211 -19.04 -5.38 2.27
C SER A 211 -19.70 -6.48 3.09
N MET A 212 -19.19 -7.69 2.93
CA MET A 212 -19.54 -8.82 3.75
C MET A 212 -18.28 -9.50 4.22
N ARG A 213 -18.31 -10.04 5.44
CA ARG A 213 -17.24 -10.85 5.98
C ARG A 213 -17.71 -12.29 6.10
N ILE A 214 -16.93 -13.22 5.56
CA ILE A 214 -17.27 -14.65 5.54
C ILE A 214 -16.15 -15.43 6.22
N ASP A 215 -16.51 -16.32 7.13
CA ASP A 215 -15.58 -17.28 7.72
C ASP A 215 -15.67 -18.66 7.05
N VAL A 216 -14.68 -19.53 7.33
CA VAL A 216 -14.60 -20.88 6.74
C VAL A 216 -15.82 -21.75 7.08
N GLU A 217 -16.47 -21.56 8.22
CA GLU A 217 -17.66 -22.36 8.56
C GLU A 217 -18.86 -21.94 7.73
N ARG A 218 -19.07 -20.62 7.56
CA ARG A 218 -20.08 -20.07 6.65
C ARG A 218 -19.80 -20.48 5.20
N ILE A 219 -18.53 -20.50 4.77
CA ILE A 219 -18.14 -20.98 3.42
C ILE A 219 -18.63 -22.41 3.14
N LYS A 220 -18.65 -23.30 4.16
CA LYS A 220 -19.11 -24.69 4.01
C LYS A 220 -20.62 -24.82 3.88
N GLU A 221 -21.39 -23.81 4.28
CA GLU A 221 -22.85 -23.81 4.22
C GLU A 221 -23.38 -23.59 2.80
N TYR A 222 -22.63 -22.84 1.98
CA TYR A 222 -22.95 -22.64 0.56
C TYR A 222 -22.92 -23.95 -0.23
N LYS A 223 -23.48 -23.92 -1.44
CA LYS A 223 -23.43 -25.04 -2.38
C LYS A 223 -21.98 -25.36 -2.76
N GLN A 224 -21.50 -26.51 -2.30
CA GLN A 224 -20.13 -26.96 -2.54
C GLN A 224 -19.98 -27.63 -3.91
N ILE A 225 -18.84 -27.41 -4.56
CA ILE A 225 -18.38 -28.21 -5.71
C ILE A 225 -17.08 -28.93 -5.37
N GLU A 226 -16.82 -30.03 -6.06
CA GLU A 226 -15.54 -30.73 -6.06
C GLU A 226 -15.04 -30.83 -7.49
N MET A 227 -13.78 -30.46 -7.73
CA MET A 227 -13.23 -30.43 -9.07
C MET A 227 -11.75 -30.83 -9.07
N ASP A 228 -11.37 -31.67 -10.04
CA ASP A 228 -9.98 -31.96 -10.35
C ASP A 228 -9.44 -30.80 -11.21
N VAL A 229 -8.34 -30.18 -10.77
CA VAL A 229 -7.76 -29.01 -11.40
C VAL A 229 -6.25 -29.14 -11.52
N VAL A 230 -5.67 -28.44 -12.50
CA VAL A 230 -4.23 -28.43 -12.74
C VAL A 230 -3.70 -27.03 -12.49
N LEU A 231 -2.85 -26.89 -11.47
CA LEU A 231 -2.10 -25.68 -11.21
C LEU A 231 -0.88 -25.65 -12.12
N ILE A 232 -0.83 -24.68 -13.04
CA ILE A 232 0.34 -24.42 -13.90
C ILE A 232 1.10 -23.24 -13.30
N ASN A 233 2.30 -23.49 -12.76
CA ASN A 233 3.12 -22.39 -12.24
C ASN A 233 3.82 -21.63 -13.39
N THR A 234 4.45 -20.49 -13.08
CA THR A 234 5.18 -19.68 -14.07
C THR A 234 6.41 -20.37 -14.66
N THR A 235 6.89 -21.45 -14.04
CA THR A 235 7.97 -22.29 -14.59
C THR A 235 7.45 -23.42 -15.49
N GLY A 236 6.15 -23.48 -15.75
CA GLY A 236 5.50 -24.53 -16.57
C GLY A 236 5.35 -25.88 -15.87
N THR A 237 5.63 -25.96 -14.57
CA THR A 237 5.37 -27.16 -13.76
C THR A 237 3.88 -27.26 -13.48
N GLU A 238 3.32 -28.42 -13.80
CA GLU A 238 1.92 -28.75 -13.57
C GLU A 238 1.78 -29.52 -12.26
N THR A 239 0.77 -29.17 -11.46
CA THR A 239 0.42 -29.88 -10.22
C THR A 239 -1.07 -30.16 -10.23
N GLU A 240 -1.43 -31.43 -10.36
CA GLU A 240 -2.81 -31.90 -10.24
C GLU A 240 -3.25 -31.87 -8.77
N MET A 241 -4.49 -31.44 -8.52
CA MET A 241 -5.11 -31.47 -7.20
C MET A 241 -6.63 -31.52 -7.33
N ARG A 242 -7.29 -32.08 -6.31
CA ARG A 242 -8.74 -32.07 -6.19
C ARG A 242 -9.16 -31.02 -5.17
N VAL A 243 -9.88 -30.01 -5.61
CA VAL A 243 -10.29 -28.88 -4.76
C VAL A 243 -11.76 -28.99 -4.38
N LYS A 244 -12.11 -28.46 -3.22
CA LYS A 244 -13.49 -28.38 -2.73
C LYS A 244 -13.78 -27.03 -2.09
N GLY A 245 -14.89 -26.44 -2.51
CA GLY A 245 -15.39 -25.14 -2.06
C GLY A 245 -16.60 -24.70 -2.89
N PRO A 246 -17.31 -23.65 -2.48
CA PRO A 246 -18.32 -23.03 -3.33
C PRO A 246 -17.68 -22.20 -4.45
N THR A 247 -18.44 -21.89 -5.49
CA THR A 247 -18.03 -20.86 -6.45
C THR A 247 -18.31 -19.48 -5.87
N LEU A 248 -17.49 -18.48 -6.22
CA LEU A 248 -17.75 -17.09 -5.85
C LEU A 248 -19.11 -16.63 -6.38
N ARG A 249 -19.51 -17.10 -7.57
CA ARG A 249 -20.83 -16.82 -8.14
C ARG A 249 -21.97 -17.30 -7.23
N ASP A 250 -21.95 -18.57 -6.81
CA ASP A 250 -22.98 -19.12 -5.92
C ASP A 250 -23.03 -18.37 -4.57
N VAL A 251 -21.88 -17.95 -4.04
CA VAL A 251 -21.80 -17.16 -2.80
C VAL A 251 -22.45 -15.77 -2.97
N LEU A 252 -22.13 -15.08 -4.06
CA LEU A 252 -22.70 -13.75 -4.34
C LEU A 252 -24.20 -13.80 -4.62
N GLU A 253 -24.67 -14.82 -5.35
CA GLU A 253 -26.09 -15.00 -5.67
C GLU A 253 -26.96 -15.18 -4.41
N GLU A 254 -26.45 -15.89 -3.38
CA GLU A 254 -27.17 -16.08 -2.10
C GLU A 254 -27.29 -14.76 -1.31
N GLU A 255 -26.37 -13.83 -1.53
CA GLU A 255 -26.35 -12.50 -0.92
C GLU A 255 -27.02 -11.43 -1.80
N GLY A 256 -27.63 -11.83 -2.92
CA GLY A 256 -28.40 -10.96 -3.82
C GLY A 256 -27.55 -10.14 -4.80
N LEU A 257 -26.32 -10.55 -5.06
CA LEU A 257 -25.40 -9.94 -6.03
C LEU A 257 -25.21 -10.84 -7.25
N ASP A 258 -25.02 -10.26 -8.43
CA ASP A 258 -24.68 -11.00 -9.66
C ASP A 258 -23.24 -10.69 -10.06
N LEU A 259 -22.38 -11.72 -10.11
CA LEU A 259 -20.98 -11.57 -10.50
C LEU A 259 -20.81 -10.96 -11.90
N SER A 260 -21.80 -11.12 -12.80
CA SER A 260 -21.75 -10.59 -14.17
C SER A 260 -21.96 -9.07 -14.27
N ASP A 261 -22.46 -8.44 -13.21
CA ASP A 261 -22.61 -6.98 -13.12
C ASP A 261 -21.27 -6.27 -12.92
N PHE A 262 -20.23 -6.99 -12.49
CA PHE A 262 -18.91 -6.43 -12.22
C PHE A 262 -17.98 -6.50 -13.44
N ALA A 263 -17.07 -5.53 -13.54
CA ALA A 263 -16.01 -5.46 -14.55
C ALA A 263 -14.79 -6.33 -14.22
N GLY A 264 -14.67 -6.78 -12.97
CA GLY A 264 -13.62 -7.69 -12.52
C GLY A 264 -13.61 -7.81 -11.00
N ILE A 265 -12.72 -8.65 -10.49
CA ILE A 265 -12.46 -8.79 -9.05
C ILE A 265 -10.98 -8.63 -8.74
N GLY A 266 -10.65 -7.89 -7.69
CA GLY A 266 -9.33 -7.84 -7.08
C GLY A 266 -9.27 -8.86 -5.95
N VAL A 267 -8.22 -9.68 -5.89
CA VAL A 267 -8.04 -10.63 -4.80
C VAL A 267 -6.71 -10.40 -4.11
N THR A 268 -6.79 -10.15 -2.81
CA THR A 268 -5.65 -9.86 -1.95
C THR A 268 -5.42 -11.02 -0.99
N GLY A 269 -4.20 -11.52 -0.95
CA GLY A 269 -3.72 -12.44 0.06
C GLY A 269 -3.16 -11.68 1.26
N ARG A 270 -3.18 -12.29 2.46
CA ARG A 270 -2.62 -11.70 3.69
C ARG A 270 -1.13 -11.37 3.61
N ASP A 271 -0.43 -11.95 2.65
CA ASP A 271 0.97 -11.63 2.38
C ASP A 271 1.17 -10.45 1.43
N GLY A 272 0.11 -9.68 1.17
CA GLY A 272 0.12 -8.53 0.29
C GLY A 272 0.12 -8.89 -1.20
N TYR A 273 -0.04 -10.17 -1.54
CA TYR A 273 -0.19 -10.57 -2.94
C TYR A 273 -1.52 -10.09 -3.49
N TYR A 274 -1.48 -9.29 -4.54
CA TYR A 274 -2.66 -8.84 -5.26
C TYR A 274 -2.70 -9.42 -6.68
N THR A 275 -3.91 -9.77 -7.14
CA THR A 275 -4.17 -10.03 -8.55
C THR A 275 -5.55 -9.51 -8.95
N LEU A 276 -5.67 -9.04 -10.20
CA LEU A 276 -6.92 -8.65 -10.81
C LEU A 276 -7.38 -9.77 -11.76
N ILE A 277 -8.61 -10.24 -11.58
CA ILE A 277 -9.29 -11.15 -12.50
C ILE A 277 -10.34 -10.32 -13.23
N ASP A 278 -10.07 -10.03 -14.49
CA ASP A 278 -10.96 -9.23 -15.35
C ASP A 278 -12.22 -10.01 -15.75
N LYS A 279 -13.19 -9.27 -16.31
CA LYS A 279 -14.47 -9.81 -16.78
C LYS A 279 -14.32 -10.99 -17.74
N GLU A 280 -13.35 -10.94 -18.65
CA GLU A 280 -13.13 -12.03 -19.62
C GLU A 280 -12.78 -13.35 -18.92
N LYS A 281 -11.92 -13.30 -17.90
CA LYS A 281 -11.59 -14.48 -17.07
C LYS A 281 -12.76 -14.95 -16.21
N LEU A 282 -13.53 -14.02 -15.65
CA LEU A 282 -14.74 -14.35 -14.87
C LEU A 282 -15.84 -15.02 -15.72
N GLU A 283 -15.87 -14.73 -17.02
CA GLU A 283 -16.79 -15.35 -17.98
C GLU A 283 -16.27 -16.70 -18.51
N SER A 284 -14.95 -16.92 -18.53
CA SER A 284 -14.33 -18.11 -19.12
C SER A 284 -14.25 -19.33 -18.19
N GLY A 285 -14.35 -19.11 -16.87
CA GLY A 285 -14.22 -20.15 -15.85
C GLY A 285 -14.80 -19.79 -14.50
N ASP A 286 -15.02 -20.82 -13.67
CA ASP A 286 -15.48 -20.65 -12.30
C ASP A 286 -14.37 -20.15 -11.39
N VAL A 287 -14.69 -19.23 -10.48
CA VAL A 287 -13.79 -18.84 -9.39
C VAL A 287 -14.20 -19.61 -8.15
N ILE A 288 -13.33 -20.47 -7.62
CA ILE A 288 -13.64 -21.37 -6.51
C ILE A 288 -12.96 -20.89 -5.24
N LEU A 289 -13.73 -20.83 -4.15
CA LEU A 289 -13.28 -20.47 -2.81
C LEU A 289 -12.91 -21.74 -2.05
N ALA A 290 -11.76 -22.34 -2.39
CA ALA A 290 -11.41 -23.67 -1.89
C ALA A 290 -10.97 -23.63 -0.41
N TRP A 291 -11.66 -24.40 0.43
CA TRP A 291 -11.29 -24.60 1.84
C TRP A 291 -10.73 -26.01 2.11
N GLU A 292 -10.82 -26.92 1.13
CA GLU A 292 -10.26 -28.27 1.16
C GLU A 292 -9.53 -28.59 -0.17
N ILE A 293 -8.36 -29.23 -0.05
CA ILE A 293 -7.51 -29.69 -1.16
C ILE A 293 -7.09 -31.13 -0.88
N ASP A 294 -7.27 -32.02 -1.87
CA ASP A 294 -6.97 -33.45 -1.82
C ASP A 294 -7.59 -34.17 -0.60
N GLY A 295 -8.83 -33.82 -0.29
CA GLY A 295 -9.59 -34.41 0.83
C GLY A 295 -9.13 -33.96 2.22
N LYS A 296 -8.28 -32.93 2.31
CA LYS A 296 -7.80 -32.35 3.56
C LYS A 296 -8.12 -30.85 3.62
N PRO A 297 -8.51 -30.31 4.79
CA PRO A 297 -8.58 -28.86 4.96
C PRO A 297 -7.27 -28.22 4.51
N ILE A 298 -7.37 -27.03 3.91
CA ILE A 298 -6.16 -26.28 3.55
C ILE A 298 -5.27 -26.05 4.78
N LYS A 299 -3.97 -25.90 4.52
CA LYS A 299 -2.98 -25.74 5.59
C LYS A 299 -3.26 -24.49 6.41
N GLU A 300 -2.87 -24.52 7.68
CA GLU A 300 -3.14 -23.43 8.63
C GLU A 300 -2.56 -22.10 8.12
N GLU A 301 -1.37 -22.14 7.53
CA GLU A 301 -0.69 -20.99 6.94
C GLU A 301 -1.29 -20.51 5.60
N GLU A 302 -2.24 -21.24 5.00
CA GLU A 302 -2.92 -20.85 3.76
C GLU A 302 -4.37 -20.41 3.99
N LYS A 303 -4.87 -20.50 5.23
CA LYS A 303 -6.21 -20.06 5.64
C LYS A 303 -6.47 -18.59 5.28
N PRO A 304 -7.74 -18.21 5.04
CA PRO A 304 -8.97 -18.97 5.29
C PRO A 304 -9.40 -19.86 4.12
N ILE A 305 -9.05 -19.46 2.89
CA ILE A 305 -9.32 -20.19 1.66
C ILE A 305 -8.13 -20.02 0.71
N ARG A 306 -8.10 -20.87 -0.31
CA ARG A 306 -7.32 -20.65 -1.53
C ARG A 306 -8.27 -20.35 -2.68
N LEU A 307 -8.05 -19.23 -3.36
CA LEU A 307 -8.71 -18.94 -4.62
C LEU A 307 -8.18 -19.91 -5.69
N VAL A 308 -9.09 -20.51 -6.44
CA VAL A 308 -8.78 -21.41 -7.54
C VAL A 308 -9.48 -20.89 -8.79
N VAL A 309 -8.70 -20.62 -9.83
CA VAL A 309 -9.19 -20.11 -11.12
C VAL A 309 -8.74 -21.10 -12.21
N PRO A 310 -9.54 -22.14 -12.48
CA PRO A 310 -9.18 -23.18 -13.43
C PRO A 310 -8.86 -22.61 -14.81
N LYS A 311 -7.94 -23.25 -15.54
CA LYS A 311 -7.42 -22.81 -16.86
C LYS A 311 -6.55 -21.55 -16.84
N GLU A 312 -6.50 -20.83 -15.73
CA GLU A 312 -5.59 -19.69 -15.54
C GLU A 312 -4.29 -20.13 -14.86
N LEU A 313 -3.23 -19.36 -15.08
CA LEU A 313 -1.92 -19.59 -14.47
C LEU A 313 -1.95 -19.40 -12.94
N GLY A 314 -0.99 -20.03 -12.26
CA GLY A 314 -0.86 -19.99 -10.80
C GLY A 314 -0.87 -18.61 -10.13
N PRO A 315 -0.42 -17.50 -10.75
CA PRO A 315 -0.60 -16.15 -10.21
C PRO A 315 -2.05 -15.78 -9.87
N TYR A 316 -3.05 -16.34 -10.57
CA TYR A 316 -4.45 -16.07 -10.26
C TYR A 316 -4.98 -16.91 -9.07
N TRP A 317 -4.20 -17.88 -8.57
CA TRP A 317 -4.62 -18.84 -7.54
C TRP A 317 -4.16 -18.39 -6.15
N VAL A 318 -4.72 -17.26 -5.70
CA VAL A 318 -4.31 -16.55 -4.48
C VAL A 318 -4.52 -17.42 -3.24
N LYS A 319 -3.50 -17.47 -2.38
CA LYS A 319 -3.55 -18.14 -1.07
C LYS A 319 -3.83 -17.11 0.01
N MET A 320 -4.27 -17.58 1.18
CA MET A 320 -4.48 -16.70 2.34
C MET A 320 -5.40 -15.53 2.00
N VAL A 321 -6.46 -15.77 1.23
CA VAL A 321 -7.32 -14.68 0.75
C VAL A 321 -7.82 -13.88 1.96
N SER A 322 -7.51 -12.58 1.98
CA SER A 322 -7.99 -11.64 2.99
C SER A 322 -9.17 -10.84 2.47
N ASN A 323 -9.11 -10.42 1.19
CA ASN A 323 -10.09 -9.54 0.58
C ASN A 323 -10.37 -9.98 -0.87
N ILE A 324 -11.62 -9.85 -1.28
CA ILE A 324 -12.09 -9.90 -2.66
C ILE A 324 -12.85 -8.60 -2.94
N ASP A 325 -12.28 -7.72 -3.74
CA ASP A 325 -12.88 -6.44 -4.10
C ASP A 325 -13.58 -6.58 -5.46
N LEU A 326 -14.91 -6.39 -5.49
CA LEU A 326 -15.73 -6.43 -6.69
C LEU A 326 -15.74 -5.04 -7.32
N TYR A 327 -15.22 -4.93 -8.55
CA TYR A 327 -15.15 -3.65 -9.25
C TYR A 327 -16.32 -3.52 -10.22
N SER A 328 -17.26 -2.61 -9.94
CA SER A 328 -18.37 -2.31 -10.86
C SER A 328 -17.85 -1.75 -12.18
N GLU A 329 -16.81 -0.91 -12.09
CA GLU A 329 -16.10 -0.34 -13.23
C GLU A 329 -14.60 -0.47 -13.01
N ILE A 330 -13.87 -0.71 -14.10
CA ILE A 330 -12.40 -0.65 -14.12
C ILE A 330 -12.03 0.43 -15.12
N SER A 331 -11.24 1.41 -14.66
CA SER A 331 -10.81 2.50 -15.50
C SER A 331 -10.13 1.97 -16.76
N PRO A 332 -10.66 2.29 -17.95
CA PRO A 332 -10.12 1.76 -19.19
C PRO A 332 -8.70 2.28 -19.40
N LYS A 333 -7.83 1.42 -19.92
CA LYS A 333 -6.54 1.86 -20.43
C LYS A 333 -6.72 2.52 -21.79
N ASP A 334 -6.49 3.82 -21.82
CA ASP A 334 -6.49 4.63 -23.03
C ASP A 334 -5.20 5.43 -23.04
N ILE A 335 -4.11 4.74 -23.39
CA ILE A 335 -2.76 5.30 -23.34
C ILE A 335 -2.64 6.44 -24.34
N ASP A 336 -2.26 7.60 -23.83
CA ASP A 336 -2.00 8.83 -24.57
C ASP A 336 -0.50 9.07 -24.73
N LYS A 337 0.33 8.55 -23.82
CA LYS A 337 1.79 8.74 -23.84
C LYS A 337 2.54 7.44 -23.63
N VAL A 338 3.52 7.17 -24.49
CA VAL A 338 4.48 6.07 -24.33
C VAL A 338 5.86 6.67 -24.12
N HIS A 339 6.44 6.48 -22.94
CA HIS A 339 7.73 7.00 -22.52
C HIS A 339 8.83 5.94 -22.65
N ILE A 340 10.07 6.39 -22.86
CA ILE A 340 11.28 5.55 -22.78
C ILE A 340 11.79 5.61 -21.33
N PHE A 341 12.06 4.45 -20.72
CA PHE A 341 12.38 4.36 -19.30
C PHE A 341 13.62 5.15 -18.87
N GLU A 342 14.73 4.99 -19.58
CA GLU A 342 16.03 5.59 -19.22
C GLU A 342 15.96 7.13 -19.13
N PRO A 343 15.53 7.87 -20.18
CA PRO A 343 15.45 9.32 -20.10
C PRO A 343 14.35 9.82 -19.16
N LEU A 344 13.28 9.05 -18.93
CA LEU A 344 12.23 9.41 -17.98
C LEU A 344 12.74 9.43 -16.52
N THR A 345 13.74 8.59 -16.22
CA THR A 345 14.21 8.31 -14.87
C THR A 345 15.61 8.82 -14.55
N GLU A 346 16.27 9.51 -15.49
CA GLU A 346 17.66 9.99 -15.36
C GLU A 346 17.87 10.91 -14.15
N ASP A 347 16.88 11.76 -13.83
CA ASP A 347 16.89 12.68 -12.68
C ASP A 347 16.44 12.04 -11.37
N ILE A 348 16.08 10.75 -11.37
CA ILE A 348 15.66 10.03 -10.17
C ILE A 348 16.88 9.37 -9.53
N GLU A 349 17.22 9.80 -8.31
CA GLU A 349 18.24 9.14 -7.51
C GLU A 349 17.86 7.67 -7.26
N PRO A 350 18.71 6.70 -7.69
CA PRO A 350 18.41 5.28 -7.59
C PRO A 350 18.52 4.80 -6.15
N TYR A 351 17.67 3.83 -5.82
CA TYR A 351 17.80 3.02 -4.62
C TYR A 351 18.55 1.73 -4.96
N TYR A 352 19.58 1.40 -4.18
CA TYR A 352 20.32 0.15 -4.36
C TYR A 352 19.69 -0.94 -3.50
N TYR A 353 18.96 -1.85 -4.15
CA TYR A 353 18.25 -2.91 -3.47
C TYR A 353 19.12 -4.17 -3.39
N GLU A 354 19.20 -4.78 -2.21
CA GLU A 354 19.92 -6.03 -2.03
C GLU A 354 19.03 -7.23 -2.37
N TYR A 355 19.35 -7.93 -3.46
CA TYR A 355 18.63 -9.10 -3.95
C TYR A 355 19.60 -10.26 -4.17
N TYR A 356 19.44 -11.34 -3.39
CA TYR A 356 20.35 -12.50 -3.40
C TYR A 356 21.85 -12.16 -3.29
N GLY A 357 22.19 -11.13 -2.50
CA GLY A 357 23.56 -10.69 -2.30
C GLY A 357 24.14 -9.81 -3.42
N SER A 358 23.36 -9.54 -4.47
CA SER A 358 23.65 -8.44 -5.42
C SER A 358 23.00 -7.16 -4.92
N LYS A 359 23.65 -6.01 -5.15
CA LYS A 359 23.08 -4.68 -4.89
C LYS A 359 22.81 -4.02 -6.23
N ASP A 360 21.56 -4.12 -6.66
CA ASP A 360 21.16 -3.72 -8.00
C ASP A 360 20.44 -2.37 -7.99
N LYS A 361 20.66 -1.59 -9.03
CA LYS A 361 19.99 -0.29 -9.21
C LYS A 361 18.49 -0.48 -9.37
N ALA A 362 17.71 0.27 -8.59
CA ALA A 362 16.26 0.27 -8.66
C ALA A 362 15.68 1.69 -8.57
N ILE A 363 14.60 1.95 -9.31
CA ILE A 363 13.92 3.24 -9.37
C ILE A 363 12.56 3.12 -8.69
N GLU A 364 12.27 4.02 -7.75
CA GLU A 364 10.98 4.03 -7.04
C GLU A 364 9.85 4.44 -7.99
N VAL A 365 8.84 3.57 -8.13
CA VAL A 365 7.68 3.78 -9.02
C VAL A 365 6.92 5.05 -8.63
N GLY A 366 6.75 5.32 -7.34
CA GLY A 366 6.13 6.56 -6.86
C GLY A 366 6.80 7.84 -7.36
N LYS A 367 8.13 7.84 -7.61
CA LYS A 367 8.84 8.98 -8.21
C LYS A 367 8.54 9.13 -9.70
N ILE A 368 8.37 8.01 -10.41
CA ILE A 368 7.97 7.98 -11.83
C ILE A 368 6.53 8.49 -11.98
N LEU A 369 5.61 7.98 -11.17
CA LEU A 369 4.19 8.35 -11.24
C LEU A 369 3.95 9.86 -11.03
N ARG A 370 4.78 10.53 -10.22
CA ARG A 370 4.72 11.99 -10.04
C ARG A 370 5.03 12.81 -11.30
N LYS A 371 5.60 12.18 -12.34
CA LYS A 371 5.87 12.82 -13.64
C LYS A 371 4.71 12.71 -14.61
N PHE A 372 3.68 11.91 -14.31
CA PHE A 372 2.51 11.75 -15.16
C PHE A 372 1.45 12.80 -14.82
N ASP A 373 0.76 13.29 -15.85
CA ASP A 373 -0.29 14.31 -15.68
C ASP A 373 -1.54 13.72 -15.02
N VAL A 374 -1.82 12.43 -15.30
CA VAL A 374 -3.00 11.71 -14.81
C VAL A 374 -2.56 10.37 -14.24
N VAL A 375 -2.82 10.18 -12.94
CA VAL A 375 -2.69 8.89 -12.26
C VAL A 375 -4.00 8.65 -11.52
N ASP A 376 -4.83 7.76 -12.07
CA ASP A 376 -6.07 7.36 -11.43
C ASP A 376 -5.77 6.51 -10.19
N GLU A 377 -6.16 6.99 -9.01
CA GLU A 377 -5.91 6.28 -7.75
C GLU A 377 -6.67 4.96 -7.65
N LYS A 378 -7.81 4.85 -8.34
CA LYS A 378 -8.60 3.62 -8.46
C LYS A 378 -8.18 2.77 -9.66
N GLY A 379 -7.25 3.26 -10.46
CA GLY A 379 -6.71 2.56 -11.62
C GLY A 379 -5.69 1.49 -11.24
N PHE A 380 -5.17 0.81 -12.27
CA PHE A 380 -4.16 -0.24 -12.12
C PHE A 380 -2.82 0.14 -12.74
N PHE A 381 -1.77 -0.22 -12.02
CA PHE A 381 -0.42 -0.31 -12.54
C PHE A 381 -0.24 -1.69 -13.17
N THR A 382 -0.08 -1.73 -14.49
CA THR A 382 -0.02 -2.98 -15.26
C THR A 382 1.37 -3.18 -15.79
N MET A 383 1.93 -4.36 -15.56
CA MET A 383 3.24 -4.76 -16.04
C MET A 383 3.08 -5.91 -17.03
N ALA A 384 3.86 -5.87 -18.11
CA ALA A 384 3.94 -6.96 -19.08
C ALA A 384 5.39 -7.42 -19.26
N ALA A 385 5.60 -8.72 -19.44
CA ALA A 385 6.91 -9.34 -19.62
C ALA A 385 7.05 -10.02 -20.99
N VAL A 386 8.30 -10.35 -21.35
CA VAL A 386 8.64 -11.03 -22.62
C VAL A 386 7.99 -12.42 -22.74
N ASP A 387 7.71 -13.08 -21.61
CA ASP A 387 7.04 -14.39 -21.57
C ASP A 387 5.51 -14.31 -21.75
N GLY A 388 4.97 -13.11 -21.97
CA GLY A 388 3.55 -12.84 -22.12
C GLY A 388 2.79 -12.69 -20.80
N LEU A 389 3.47 -12.78 -19.64
CA LEU A 389 2.84 -12.51 -18.36
C LEU A 389 2.40 -11.04 -18.29
N ILE A 390 1.12 -10.83 -18.02
CA ILE A 390 0.54 -9.53 -17.68
C ILE A 390 0.10 -9.61 -16.22
N LYS A 391 0.51 -8.63 -15.42
CA LYS A 391 0.14 -8.53 -14.00
C LYS A 391 -0.34 -7.11 -13.68
N ASN A 392 -1.41 -7.03 -12.92
CA ASN A 392 -1.95 -5.76 -12.40
C ASN A 392 -1.63 -5.63 -10.91
N GLU A 393 -1.32 -4.42 -10.50
CA GLU A 393 -1.19 -3.98 -9.11
C GLU A 393 -2.08 -2.74 -8.92
N THR A 394 -2.59 -2.53 -7.71
CA THR A 394 -3.31 -1.30 -7.40
C THR A 394 -2.35 -0.11 -7.41
N ILE A 395 -2.84 1.06 -7.81
CA ILE A 395 -2.03 2.29 -7.80
C ILE A 395 -1.62 2.66 -6.36
N SER A 396 -2.47 2.42 -5.36
CA SER A 396 -2.15 2.62 -3.94
C SER A 396 -0.91 1.83 -3.51
N LEU A 397 -0.80 0.57 -3.93
CA LEU A 397 0.30 -0.33 -3.57
C LEU A 397 1.64 0.13 -4.17
N VAL A 398 1.65 0.60 -5.42
CA VAL A 398 2.90 0.94 -6.12
C VAL A 398 3.41 2.36 -5.84
N LYS A 399 2.63 3.19 -5.15
CA LYS A 399 2.96 4.60 -4.87
C LYS A 399 4.14 4.75 -3.91
N GLN A 400 4.37 3.79 -3.01
CA GLN A 400 5.40 3.89 -1.98
C GLN A 400 6.14 2.57 -1.81
N ARG A 401 7.46 2.64 -1.66
CA ARG A 401 8.32 1.45 -1.39
C ARG A 401 8.12 0.32 -2.42
N TYR A 402 7.83 0.70 -3.65
CA TYR A 402 7.74 -0.17 -4.81
C TYR A 402 8.72 0.34 -5.85
N TYR A 403 9.54 -0.56 -6.39
CA TYR A 403 10.65 -0.18 -7.25
C TYR A 403 10.69 -1.05 -8.50
N ILE A 404 11.25 -0.50 -9.57
CA ILE A 404 11.69 -1.28 -10.72
C ILE A 404 13.21 -1.39 -10.66
N LYS A 405 13.69 -2.61 -10.46
CA LYS A 405 15.08 -3.00 -10.64
C LYS A 405 15.43 -3.00 -12.11
N VAL A 406 16.56 -2.39 -12.46
CA VAL A 406 16.99 -2.18 -13.87
C VAL A 406 18.33 -2.84 -14.20
N GLU A 407 19.00 -3.42 -13.21
CA GLU A 407 20.28 -4.11 -13.38
C GLU A 407 20.24 -5.49 -12.74
N GLY A 408 21.19 -6.36 -13.10
CA GLY A 408 21.34 -7.70 -12.57
C GLY A 408 20.27 -8.69 -13.04
N ASP A 409 20.29 -9.90 -12.49
CA ASP A 409 19.46 -11.00 -12.99
C ASP A 409 17.95 -10.68 -13.00
N ASN A 410 17.28 -11.09 -14.08
CA ASN A 410 15.85 -10.92 -14.33
C ASN A 410 15.38 -9.47 -14.57
N ALA A 411 16.28 -8.48 -14.57
CA ALA A 411 15.90 -7.09 -14.86
C ALA A 411 15.38 -6.93 -16.31
N PRO A 412 14.48 -5.98 -16.57
CA PRO A 412 13.79 -5.14 -15.60
C PRO A 412 12.75 -5.93 -14.78
N MET A 413 12.67 -5.66 -13.47
CA MET A 413 11.83 -6.44 -12.55
C MET A 413 11.26 -5.56 -11.43
N ASN A 414 9.98 -5.73 -11.10
CA ASN A 414 9.40 -5.08 -9.93
C ASN A 414 9.90 -5.70 -8.62
N ILE A 415 10.13 -4.88 -7.60
CA ILE A 415 10.54 -5.32 -6.26
C ILE A 415 9.90 -4.43 -5.19
N SER A 416 9.65 -5.01 -4.03
CA SER A 416 9.20 -4.29 -2.83
C SER A 416 9.75 -5.00 -1.58
N PRO A 417 10.05 -4.27 -0.49
CA PRO A 417 10.46 -4.87 0.78
C PRO A 417 9.43 -5.86 1.34
N ASN A 418 8.16 -5.71 0.97
CA ASN A 418 7.06 -6.55 1.46
C ASN A 418 6.82 -7.79 0.56
N PHE A 419 7.52 -7.91 -0.57
CA PHE A 419 7.29 -9.01 -1.50
C PHE A 419 7.97 -10.29 -1.04
N LYS A 420 7.21 -11.38 -1.07
CA LYS A 420 7.77 -12.73 -1.06
C LYS A 420 8.39 -13.04 -2.42
N LEU A 421 9.39 -13.92 -2.39
CA LEU A 421 10.06 -14.42 -3.58
C LEU A 421 9.08 -15.05 -4.56
N GLY A 422 9.17 -14.67 -5.83
CA GLY A 422 8.31 -15.17 -6.91
C GLY A 422 7.09 -14.29 -7.21
N MET A 423 6.88 -13.20 -6.48
CA MET A 423 5.81 -12.21 -6.75
C MET A 423 6.15 -11.23 -7.88
N ASN A 424 7.29 -11.41 -8.53
CA ASN A 424 7.89 -10.46 -9.45
C ASN A 424 7.57 -10.78 -10.92
N VAL A 425 7.28 -9.74 -11.69
CA VAL A 425 7.28 -9.71 -13.15
C VAL A 425 8.71 -9.41 -13.60
N LYS A 426 9.30 -10.35 -14.33
CA LYS A 426 10.70 -10.35 -14.75
C LYS A 426 10.80 -10.01 -16.23
N HIS A 427 11.94 -9.48 -16.68
CA HIS A 427 12.16 -9.16 -18.09
C HIS A 427 11.00 -8.34 -18.67
N MET A 428 10.66 -7.27 -17.96
CA MET A 428 9.49 -6.45 -18.26
C MET A 428 9.68 -5.72 -19.59
N THR A 429 8.72 -5.83 -20.50
CA THR A 429 8.73 -5.07 -21.77
C THR A 429 8.24 -3.65 -21.53
N HIS A 430 7.22 -3.50 -20.68
CA HIS A 430 6.67 -2.20 -20.30
C HIS A 430 5.82 -2.29 -19.02
N PHE A 431 5.57 -1.13 -18.42
CA PHE A 431 4.47 -0.94 -17.48
C PHE A 431 3.57 0.23 -17.90
N SER A 432 2.35 0.29 -17.39
CA SER A 432 1.39 1.34 -17.73
C SER A 432 0.40 1.67 -16.62
N THR A 433 -0.09 2.90 -16.62
CA THR A 433 -1.27 3.38 -15.87
C THR A 433 -2.48 3.46 -16.80
N THR A 434 -3.41 4.38 -16.58
CA THR A 434 -4.56 4.62 -17.46
C THR A 434 -4.20 5.40 -18.72
N LYS A 435 -3.28 6.37 -18.60
CA LYS A 435 -2.91 7.31 -19.67
C LYS A 435 -1.46 7.23 -20.14
N ASP A 436 -0.58 6.66 -19.32
CA ASP A 436 0.84 6.60 -19.62
C ASP A 436 1.34 5.16 -19.62
N ALA A 437 2.24 4.84 -20.55
CA ALA A 437 3.02 3.62 -20.55
C ALA A 437 4.51 3.96 -20.61
N VAL A 438 5.34 3.10 -20.02
CA VAL A 438 6.80 3.23 -20.03
C VAL A 438 7.39 1.92 -20.52
N ILE A 439 8.18 1.99 -21.58
CA ILE A 439 8.78 0.81 -22.22
C ILE A 439 10.25 0.66 -21.82
N PHE A 440 10.71 -0.59 -21.84
CA PHE A 440 12.12 -0.97 -21.78
C PHE A 440 12.55 -1.41 -23.17
N PRO A 441 13.27 -0.56 -23.94
CA PRO A 441 13.57 -0.82 -25.35
C PRO A 441 14.22 -2.18 -25.62
N GLU A 442 15.18 -2.59 -24.77
CA GLU A 442 15.89 -3.87 -24.91
C GLU A 442 14.93 -5.06 -24.84
N MET A 443 14.06 -5.11 -23.83
CA MET A 443 13.08 -6.18 -23.68
C MET A 443 11.95 -6.08 -24.72
N MET A 444 11.57 -4.86 -25.11
CA MET A 444 10.53 -4.63 -26.12
C MET A 444 10.94 -5.21 -27.49
N ALA A 445 12.24 -5.14 -27.84
CA ALA A 445 12.75 -5.68 -29.10
C ALA A 445 12.52 -7.19 -29.25
N GLU A 446 12.42 -7.95 -28.14
CA GLU A 446 12.17 -9.39 -28.17
C GLU A 446 10.74 -9.77 -28.58
N VAL A 447 9.78 -8.84 -28.47
CA VAL A 447 8.35 -9.12 -28.68
C VAL A 447 7.72 -8.36 -29.87
N VAL A 448 8.46 -7.47 -30.52
CA VAL A 448 7.98 -6.66 -31.65
C VAL A 448 8.70 -7.00 -32.95
N ARG A 449 8.12 -6.63 -34.10
CA ARG A 449 8.82 -6.78 -35.39
C ARG A 449 10.01 -5.82 -35.45
N THR A 450 11.16 -6.34 -35.87
CA THR A 450 12.39 -5.55 -36.06
C THR A 450 12.89 -5.56 -37.50
N LYS A 451 13.73 -4.57 -37.84
CA LYS A 451 14.38 -4.42 -39.15
C LYS A 451 15.79 -3.85 -38.97
N ASP A 452 16.74 -4.28 -39.80
CA ASP A 452 18.06 -3.65 -39.87
C ASP A 452 17.96 -2.23 -40.45
N ILE A 453 18.45 -1.26 -39.68
CA ILE A 453 18.58 0.15 -40.05
C ILE A 453 20.03 0.56 -39.85
N GLY A 454 20.82 0.47 -40.92
CA GLY A 454 22.22 0.88 -40.88
C GLY A 454 23.09 0.01 -39.96
N GLY A 455 22.81 -1.30 -39.88
CA GLY A 455 23.54 -2.23 -39.01
C GLY A 455 23.07 -2.24 -37.55
N LYS A 456 21.96 -1.56 -37.24
CA LYS A 456 21.31 -1.57 -35.93
C LYS A 456 19.91 -2.14 -36.04
N GLU A 457 19.44 -2.75 -34.96
CA GLU A 457 18.09 -3.28 -34.87
C GLU A 457 17.10 -2.14 -34.57
N GLY A 458 16.16 -1.91 -35.50
CA GLY A 458 15.07 -0.96 -35.34
C GLY A 458 13.74 -1.66 -35.08
N MET A 459 13.10 -1.35 -33.97
CA MET A 459 11.76 -1.83 -33.61
C MET A 459 10.69 -1.04 -34.36
N LEU A 460 9.74 -1.72 -35.00
CA LEU A 460 8.63 -1.06 -35.69
C LEU A 460 7.77 -0.27 -34.69
N LEU A 461 7.60 1.03 -34.94
CA LEU A 461 6.92 1.92 -34.00
C LEU A 461 5.46 1.51 -33.75
N GLU A 462 4.75 1.05 -34.78
CA GLU A 462 3.38 0.51 -34.65
C GLU A 462 3.30 -0.56 -33.56
N ASP A 463 4.18 -1.55 -33.63
CA ASP A 463 4.17 -2.69 -32.72
C ASP A 463 4.51 -2.25 -31.30
N VAL A 464 5.47 -1.33 -31.13
CA VAL A 464 5.84 -0.80 -29.83
C VAL A 464 4.66 -0.10 -29.17
N LEU A 465 3.97 0.79 -29.90
CA LEU A 465 2.83 1.53 -29.37
C LEU A 465 1.65 0.60 -29.07
N LEU A 466 1.34 -0.35 -29.96
CA LEU A 466 0.27 -1.33 -29.73
C LEU A 466 0.59 -2.26 -28.55
N THR A 467 1.83 -2.73 -28.43
CA THR A 467 2.27 -3.59 -27.33
C THR A 467 2.20 -2.85 -26.00
N ALA A 468 2.56 -1.57 -25.97
CA ALA A 468 2.43 -0.70 -24.79
C ALA A 468 0.98 -0.33 -24.44
N GLY A 469 -0.01 -0.78 -25.23
CA GLY A 469 -1.44 -0.54 -24.97
C GLY A 469 -2.01 0.74 -25.60
N MET A 470 -1.24 1.49 -26.39
CA MET A 470 -1.76 2.64 -27.13
C MET A 470 -2.64 2.14 -28.28
N ARG A 471 -3.85 2.71 -28.37
CA ARG A 471 -4.82 2.45 -29.44
C ARG A 471 -5.20 3.79 -30.07
N TRP A 472 -5.39 3.78 -31.38
CA TRP A 472 -5.68 4.98 -32.17
C TRP A 472 -6.51 4.65 -33.41
N ASN A 473 -7.05 5.69 -34.06
CA ASN A 473 -7.72 5.64 -35.34
C ASN A 473 -7.00 6.54 -36.36
N LYS A 474 -7.52 6.61 -37.60
CA LYS A 474 -6.91 7.38 -38.70
C LYS A 474 -6.97 8.90 -38.54
N GLU A 475 -7.76 9.41 -37.62
CA GLU A 475 -7.89 10.84 -37.34
C GLU A 475 -6.85 11.31 -36.32
N ASN A 476 -6.21 10.38 -35.59
CA ASN A 476 -5.18 10.71 -34.62
C ASN A 476 -3.86 11.08 -35.28
N SER A 477 -3.18 12.07 -34.71
CA SER A 477 -1.77 12.37 -35.01
C SER A 477 -0.89 12.07 -33.81
N PHE A 478 0.42 12.10 -33.99
CA PHE A 478 1.38 11.78 -32.95
C PHE A 478 2.48 12.83 -32.89
N ILE A 479 3.04 13.00 -31.70
CA ILE A 479 4.19 13.86 -31.48
C ILE A 479 5.25 13.05 -30.76
N ALA A 480 6.38 12.83 -31.41
CA ALA A 480 7.58 12.32 -30.78
C ALA A 480 8.33 13.48 -30.14
N VAL A 481 8.70 13.36 -28.86
CA VAL A 481 9.35 14.42 -28.08
C VAL A 481 10.69 13.90 -27.56
N SER A 482 11.77 14.67 -27.76
CA SER A 482 13.09 14.36 -27.23
C SER A 482 13.31 14.93 -25.83
N THR A 483 14.40 14.52 -25.16
CA THR A 483 14.80 15.02 -23.84
C THR A 483 15.11 16.52 -23.82
N ASP A 484 15.47 17.11 -24.97
CA ASP A 484 15.70 18.55 -25.15
C ASP A 484 14.51 19.28 -25.78
N GLU A 485 13.30 18.72 -25.64
CA GLU A 485 12.02 19.30 -26.05
C GLU A 485 11.85 19.54 -27.57
N ARG A 486 12.75 19.00 -28.41
CA ARG A 486 12.50 18.95 -29.87
C ARG A 486 11.37 17.97 -30.13
N ALA A 487 10.56 18.29 -31.14
CA ALA A 487 9.40 17.49 -31.49
C ALA A 487 9.38 17.14 -32.98
N ALA A 488 8.90 15.94 -33.29
CA ALA A 488 8.57 15.51 -34.65
C ALA A 488 7.09 15.10 -34.69
N GLU A 489 6.31 15.75 -35.55
CA GLU A 489 4.91 15.39 -35.79
C GLU A 489 4.84 14.22 -36.77
N LEU A 490 3.95 13.26 -36.50
CA LEU A 490 3.68 12.10 -37.35
C LEU A 490 2.17 11.96 -37.55
N ILE A 491 1.75 11.64 -38.76
CA ILE A 491 0.36 11.20 -39.00
C ILE A 491 0.25 9.68 -38.85
N SER A 492 -0.97 9.16 -38.65
CA SER A 492 -1.17 7.73 -38.35
C SER A 492 -0.56 6.79 -39.40
N ASP A 493 -0.63 7.15 -40.69
CA ASP A 493 -0.08 6.34 -41.79
C ASP A 493 1.45 6.29 -41.79
N GLU A 494 2.13 7.27 -41.19
CA GLU A 494 3.59 7.34 -41.14
C GLU A 494 4.18 6.41 -40.08
N ILE A 495 3.42 6.04 -39.04
CA ILE A 495 3.86 5.12 -37.98
C ILE A 495 4.34 3.79 -38.56
N LEU A 496 3.70 3.31 -39.62
CA LEU A 496 4.03 2.05 -40.31
C LEU A 496 5.43 2.07 -40.95
N GLN A 497 6.01 3.25 -41.11
CA GLN A 497 7.34 3.48 -41.70
C GLN A 497 8.36 3.94 -40.65
N CYS A 498 7.95 4.07 -39.39
CA CYS A 498 8.78 4.57 -38.31
C CYS A 498 9.35 3.44 -37.46
N TYR A 499 10.58 3.64 -36.98
CA TYR A 499 11.30 2.66 -36.18
C TYR A 499 12.00 3.32 -35.00
N LEU A 500 12.00 2.65 -33.85
CA LEU A 500 12.81 3.02 -32.69
C LEU A 500 14.11 2.24 -32.72
N VAL A 501 15.23 2.94 -32.72
CA VAL A 501 16.57 2.34 -32.71
C VAL A 501 17.25 2.70 -31.40
N GLN A 502 17.60 1.67 -30.62
CA GLN A 502 18.38 1.85 -29.40
C GLN A 502 19.86 2.01 -29.74
N ASN A 503 20.45 3.08 -29.23
CA ASN A 503 21.88 3.34 -29.15
C ASN A 503 22.29 3.23 -27.68
N GLU A 504 23.54 2.86 -27.38
CA GLU A 504 24.08 2.61 -26.03
C GLU A 504 23.23 3.19 -24.87
N ASP A 505 23.10 4.52 -24.79
CA ASP A 505 22.34 5.22 -23.74
C ASP A 505 21.12 6.04 -24.24
N SER A 506 20.70 5.90 -25.50
CA SER A 506 19.60 6.70 -26.05
C SER A 506 18.78 6.00 -27.13
N VAL A 507 17.51 6.39 -27.27
CA VAL A 507 16.64 5.91 -28.34
C VAL A 507 16.47 6.99 -29.39
N SER A 508 16.65 6.64 -30.66
CA SER A 508 16.36 7.51 -31.81
C SER A 508 15.13 7.01 -32.56
N LEU A 509 14.36 7.95 -33.10
CA LEU A 509 13.26 7.69 -34.01
C LEU A 509 13.73 7.87 -35.45
N TYR A 510 13.52 6.83 -36.24
CA TYR A 510 13.80 6.80 -37.67
C TYR A 510 12.49 6.77 -38.46
N LYS A 511 12.51 7.37 -39.65
CA LYS A 511 11.52 7.15 -40.70
C LYS A 511 12.23 6.50 -41.88
N GLU A 512 11.80 5.30 -42.24
CA GLU A 512 12.52 4.42 -43.15
C GLU A 512 13.97 4.18 -42.69
N ASN A 513 14.96 4.87 -43.29
CA ASN A 513 16.37 4.76 -42.95
C ASN A 513 16.98 6.10 -42.48
N GLU A 514 16.17 7.15 -42.33
CA GLU A 514 16.62 8.49 -41.92
C GLU A 514 16.26 8.74 -40.45
N GLU A 515 17.23 9.19 -39.65
CA GLU A 515 16.98 9.64 -38.28
C GLU A 515 16.22 10.96 -38.33
N ILE A 516 15.02 11.00 -37.73
CA ILE A 516 14.18 12.21 -37.68
C ILE A 516 14.16 12.86 -36.30
N LEU A 517 14.46 12.09 -35.24
CA LEU A 517 14.59 12.61 -33.88
C LEU A 517 15.54 11.71 -33.08
N ASN A 518 16.43 12.29 -32.28
CA ASN A 518 17.29 11.57 -31.34
C ASN A 518 16.95 11.91 -29.90
N ASN A 519 17.45 11.09 -28.97
CA ASN A 519 17.18 11.21 -27.53
C ASN A 519 15.69 11.26 -27.23
N LEU A 520 14.93 10.35 -27.84
CA LEU A 520 13.48 10.24 -27.68
C LEU A 520 13.14 10.03 -26.19
N LEU A 521 12.34 10.93 -25.65
CA LEU A 521 11.79 10.83 -24.31
C LEU A 521 10.45 10.08 -24.34
N ARG A 522 9.56 10.45 -25.27
CA ARG A 522 8.22 9.86 -25.37
C ARG A 522 7.56 10.11 -26.72
N ILE A 523 6.46 9.37 -26.97
CA ILE A 523 5.55 9.57 -28.08
C ILE A 523 4.14 9.83 -27.51
N GLU A 524 3.52 10.90 -27.97
CA GLU A 524 2.18 11.34 -27.55
C GLU A 524 1.17 11.14 -28.67
N LYS A 525 0.00 10.58 -28.35
CA LYS A 525 -1.19 10.56 -29.20
C LYS A 525 -1.93 11.89 -29.07
N ARG A 526 -2.41 12.43 -30.19
CA ARG A 526 -3.18 13.68 -30.28
C ARG A 526 -4.54 13.46 -30.90
#